data_AF-A0A0G1J764-F1
#
_entry.id   AF-A0A0G1J764-F1
#
_cell.length_a   1.000
_cell.length_b   1.000
_cell.length_c   1.000
_cell.angle_alpha   90.00
_cell.angle_beta   90.00
_cell.angle_gamma   90.00
#
_symmetry.space_group_name_H-M   'P 1'
#
loop_
_entity.id
_entity.type
_entity.pdbx_description
1 polymer ?
#
loop_
_entity_poly.entity_id
_entity_poly.type
_entity_poly.pdbx_seq_one_letter_code
_entity_poly.pdbx_strand_id
1 'polypeptide(L)' 'LIEVQKEPFAVKDLKIDGNDVMKVLRLRSGPMVGEILNILFEEVVEKKLENEKRALLSRLKELKTS' A
#
# COMPACT_ATOMS: atom_id res chain seq x y z
N LEU A 1 -14.31 -25.15 16.21
CA LEU A 1 -14.21 -23.74 15.81
C LEU A 1 -12.92 -23.61 15.00
N ILE A 2 -13.01 -23.45 13.68
CA ILE A 2 -11.82 -23.25 12.85
C ILE A 2 -11.42 -21.79 13.09
N GLU A 3 -10.45 -21.59 13.97
CA GLU A 3 -9.79 -20.32 14.12
C GLU A 3 -9.02 -20.10 12.82
N VAL A 4 -9.66 -19.40 11.88
CA VAL A 4 -9.02 -18.95 10.66
C VAL A 4 -7.98 -17.96 11.13
N GLN A 5 -6.76 -18.45 11.36
CA GLN A 5 -5.57 -17.63 11.55
C GLN A 5 -5.41 -16.85 10.24
N LYS A 6 -6.16 -15.76 10.12
CA LYS A 6 -5.85 -14.69 9.20
C LYS A 6 -4.55 -14.14 9.75
N GLU A 7 -3.43 -14.63 9.24
CA GLU A 7 -2.17 -13.93 9.42
C GLU A 7 -2.47 -12.44 9.22
N PRO A 8 -2.08 -11.58 10.16
CA PRO A 8 -2.31 -10.16 9.98
C PRO A 8 -1.62 -9.80 8.68
N PHE A 9 -2.43 -9.42 7.68
CA PHE A 9 -1.91 -8.79 6.48
C PHE A 9 -0.96 -7.71 6.99
N ALA A 10 0.24 -7.61 6.45
CA ALA A 10 1.20 -6.61 6.82
C ALA A 10 1.53 -5.73 5.62
N VAL A 11 2.09 -4.56 5.89
CA VAL A 11 2.52 -3.60 4.86
C VAL A 11 3.49 -4.24 3.86
N LYS A 12 4.31 -5.19 4.32
CA LYS A 12 5.23 -5.98 3.49
C LYS A 12 4.53 -6.95 2.51
N ASP A 13 3.27 -7.26 2.73
CA ASP A 13 2.47 -8.16 1.88
C ASP A 13 1.77 -7.40 0.75
N LEU A 14 1.91 -6.07 0.70
CA LEU A 14 1.48 -5.28 -0.44
C LEU A 14 2.21 -5.71 -1.71
N LYS A 15 1.52 -5.70 -2.85
CA LYS A 15 2.12 -6.00 -4.17
C LYS A 15 3.04 -4.90 -4.70
N ILE A 16 3.27 -3.86 -3.91
CA ILE A 16 4.24 -2.80 -4.17
C ILE A 16 5.17 -2.65 -2.97
N ASP A 17 6.37 -2.15 -3.24
CA ASP A 17 7.34 -1.82 -2.20
C ASP A 17 7.54 -0.30 -2.08
N GLY A 18 8.36 0.12 -1.13
CA GLY A 18 8.71 1.53 -0.97
C GLY A 18 9.42 2.12 -2.19
N ASN A 19 10.10 1.31 -3.01
CA ASN A 19 10.78 1.76 -4.21
C ASN A 19 9.78 2.11 -5.32
N ASP A 20 8.73 1.32 -5.49
CA ASP A 20 7.60 1.61 -6.38
C ASP A 20 6.93 2.94 -5.97
N VAL A 21 6.65 3.12 -4.67
CA VAL A 21 6.10 4.37 -4.13
C VAL A 21 7.02 5.56 -4.46
N MET A 22 8.32 5.43 -4.18
CA MET A 22 9.32 6.47 -4.46
C MET A 22 9.37 6.83 -5.95
N LYS A 23 9.32 5.84 -6.86
CA LYS A 23 9.37 6.08 -8.32
C LYS A 23 8.11 6.77 -8.84
N VAL A 24 6.93 6.35 -8.38
CA VAL A 24 5.64 6.90 -8.84
C VAL A 24 5.45 8.33 -8.35
N LEU A 25 5.67 8.54 -7.06
CA LEU A 25 5.47 9.83 -6.42
C LEU A 25 6.69 10.76 -6.56
N ARG A 26 7.82 10.25 -7.04
CA ARG A 26 9.12 10.94 -7.09
C ARG A 26 9.55 11.49 -5.73
N LEU A 27 9.33 10.70 -4.68
CA LEU A 27 9.70 11.04 -3.31
C LEU A 27 11.10 10.54 -2.99
N ARG A 28 11.76 11.24 -2.06
CA ARG A 28 13.01 10.74 -1.48
C ARG A 28 12.71 9.64 -0.46
N SER A 29 13.68 8.74 -0.29
CA SER A 29 13.67 7.74 0.78
C SER A 29 13.54 8.43 2.14
N GLY A 30 12.49 8.10 2.88
CA GLY A 30 12.18 8.71 4.16
C GLY A 30 10.91 8.11 4.79
N PRO A 31 10.54 8.56 6.00
CA PRO A 31 9.38 8.04 6.73
C PRO A 31 8.06 8.20 5.95
N MET A 32 7.99 9.22 5.09
CA MET A 32 6.83 9.49 4.24
C MET A 32 6.48 8.32 3.30
N VAL A 33 7.47 7.52 2.87
CA VAL A 33 7.21 6.31 2.06
C VAL A 33 6.47 5.26 2.89
N GLY A 34 6.87 5.10 4.16
CA GLY A 34 6.21 4.19 5.10
C GLY A 34 4.79 4.63 5.42
N GLU A 35 4.55 5.93 5.58
CA GLU A 35 3.20 6.48 5.77
C GLU A 35 2.28 6.16 4.60
N ILE A 36 2.75 6.32 3.36
CA ILE A 36 1.96 6.03 2.17
C ILE A 36 1.68 4.52 2.05
N LEU A 37 2.67 3.68 2.35
CA LEU A 37 2.46 2.24 2.40
C LEU A 37 1.45 1.84 3.49
N ASN A 38 1.46 2.50 4.65
CA ASN A 38 0.46 2.30 5.70
C ASN A 38 -0.95 2.70 5.25
N ILE A 39 -1.10 3.83 4.56
CA ILE A 39 -2.39 4.27 4.03
C ILE A 39 -2.94 3.24 3.04
N LEU A 40 -2.11 2.80 2.09
CA LEU A 40 -2.51 1.76 1.11
C LEU A 40 -2.85 0.44 1.80
N PHE A 41 -2.10 0.09 2.83
CA PHE A 41 -2.35 -1.08 3.65
C PHE A 41 -3.71 -1.00 4.34
N GLU A 42 -4.04 0.12 4.98
CA GLU A 42 -5.34 0.35 5.60
C GLU A 42 -6.47 0.25 4.57
N GLU A 43 -6.32 0.86 3.39
CA GLU A 43 -7.34 0.76 2.33
C GLU A 43 -7.56 -0.68 1.85
N VAL A 44 -6.50 -1.50 1.78
CA VAL A 44 -6.59 -2.91 1.44
C VAL A 44 -7.27 -3.72 2.56
N VAL A 45 -6.91 -3.46 3.82
CA VAL A 45 -7.53 -4.11 4.99
C VAL A 45 -9.02 -3.77 5.10
N GLU A 46 -9.38 -2.52 4.82
CA GLU A 46 -10.77 -2.05 4.76
C GLU A 46 -11.53 -2.53 3.51
N LYS A 47 -10.88 -3.30 2.62
CA LYS A 47 -11.41 -3.75 1.32
C LYS A 47 -11.86 -2.61 0.40
N LYS A 48 -11.30 -1.40 0.58
CA LYS A 48 -11.48 -0.26 -0.31
C LYS A 48 -10.60 -0.37 -1.55
N LEU A 49 -9.48 -1.09 -1.44
CA LEU A 49 -8.50 -1.26 -2.50
C LEU A 49 -8.09 -2.73 -2.63
N GLU A 50 -7.87 -3.19 -3.86
CA GLU A 50 -7.31 -4.52 -4.09
C GLU A 50 -5.79 -4.51 -3.87
N ASN A 51 -5.26 -5.56 -3.23
CA ASN A 51 -3.82 -5.77 -3.12
C ASN A 51 -3.23 -6.25 -4.46
N GLU A 52 -3.39 -5.44 -5.50
CA GLU A 52 -2.91 -5.70 -6.84
C GLU A 52 -1.99 -4.57 -7.27
N LYS A 53 -0.86 -4.91 -7.89
CA LYS A 53 0.17 -3.93 -8.25
C LYS A 53 -0.43 -2.77 -9.06
N ARG A 54 -1.34 -3.06 -9.99
CA ARG A 54 -2.01 -2.04 -10.82
C ARG A 54 -2.92 -1.12 -10.00
N ALA A 55 -3.72 -1.67 -9.09
CA ALA A 55 -4.64 -0.90 -8.25
C ALA A 55 -3.87 0.03 -7.31
N LEU A 56 -2.86 -0.50 -6.62
CA LEU A 56 -1.98 0.26 -5.73
C LEU A 56 -1.22 1.38 -6.47
N LEU A 57 -0.69 1.10 -7.67
CA LEU A 57 -0.04 2.12 -8.50
C LEU A 57 -1.01 3.20 -8.99
N SER A 58 -2.25 2.82 -9.31
CA SER A 58 -3.29 3.78 -9.70
C SER A 58 -3.60 4.71 -8.52
N ARG A 59 -3.81 4.13 -7.34
CA ARG A 59 -4.08 4.87 -6.10
C ARG A 59 -2.97 5.86 -5.74
N LEU A 60 -1.71 5.44 -5.90
CA LEU A 60 -0.56 6.33 -5.71
C LEU A 60 -0.59 7.55 -6.65
N LYS A 61 -0.99 7.37 -7.91
CA LYS A 61 -1.10 8.50 -8.85
C LYS A 61 -2.22 9.46 -8.45
N GLU A 62 -3.33 8.95 -7.91
CA GLU A 62 -4.41 9.78 -7.38
C GLU A 62 -3.92 10.64 -6.20
N LEU A 63 -3.20 10.04 -5.24
CA LEU A 63 -2.64 10.75 -4.08
C LEU A 63 -1.69 11.89 -4.47
N LYS A 64 -0.95 11.75 -5.58
CA LYS A 64 -0.06 12.80 -6.09
C LYS A 64 -0.80 14.03 -6.62
N THR A 65 -2.02 13.84 -7.11
CA THR A 65 -2.76 14.87 -7.87
C THR A 65 -3.71 15.67 -6.97
N SER A 66 -3.77 15.34 -5.68
CA SER A 66 -4.64 15.98 -4.69
C SER A 66 -3.94 17.02 -3.83
#